data_AF-A0A0C9XDM9-F1
#
_entry.id   AF-A0A0C9XDM9-F1
#
_cell.length_a   1.000
_cell.length_b   1.000
_cell.length_c   1.000
_cell.angle_alpha   90.00
_cell.angle_beta   90.00
_cell.angle_gamma   90.00
#
_symmetry.space_group_name_H-M   'P 1'
#
loop_
_entity.id
_entity.type
_entity.pdbx_description
1 polymer ?
#
loop_
_entity_poly.entity_id
_entity_poly.type
_entity_poly.pdbx_seq_one_letter_code
_entity_poly.pdbx_strand_id
1 'polypeptide(L)'
;MPYERMPRGREASVESDSHRHIQGLPIKLADGRIQATGKMTRAPTSSESEDEDEATDVHPDEANKRVEDVATGARFGRPAVVDVVGNKSRAARIHEAKEQIASICQEIIADPENSLGLLRRLHTFSLGKITSPALPEPVTNDIMIRKLAILSQLAVFKDIIPGYRIRALTEKEKAEKVSQMVAHTREWEQGLLIVYQTYLRALEDSLRAKDELSDIALKCMCTLATEVTHFNFRVNLMSCIVAQLSKKSWDKSSDLCLNTLISIFRND
;
A
#
# COMPACT_ATOMS: atom_id res chain seq x y z
N MET A 1 33.54 63.54 12.67
CA MET A 1 33.99 62.15 12.86
C MET A 1 33.89 61.43 11.52
N PRO A 2 34.99 61.32 10.76
CA PRO A 2 34.98 60.83 9.39
C PRO A 2 34.86 59.31 9.35
N TYR A 3 33.90 58.86 8.54
CA TYR A 3 33.56 57.48 8.25
C TYR A 3 34.61 56.86 7.30
N GLU A 4 35.01 55.62 7.61
CA GLU A 4 35.63 54.59 6.75
C GLU A 4 36.60 55.04 5.63
N ARG A 5 37.91 54.93 5.89
CA ARG A 5 38.98 55.09 4.89
C ARG A 5 40.03 53.97 4.90
N MET A 6 39.63 52.71 5.00
CA MET A 6 40.51 51.60 4.58
C MET A 6 39.70 50.52 3.87
N PRO A 7 40.10 50.08 2.66
CA PRO A 7 39.53 48.89 2.06
C PRO A 7 39.89 47.69 2.94
N ARG A 8 38.90 46.84 3.25
CA ARG A 8 39.16 45.58 3.96
C ARG A 8 40.10 44.74 3.11
N GLY A 9 41.31 44.51 3.61
CA GLY A 9 42.26 43.58 3.00
C GLY A 9 41.63 42.19 2.95
N ARG A 10 41.56 41.61 1.75
CA ARG A 10 41.15 40.22 1.59
C ARG A 10 42.30 39.38 2.11
N GLU A 11 42.18 38.84 3.33
CA GLU A 11 43.14 37.85 3.81
C GLU A 11 43.16 36.69 2.81
N ALA A 12 44.36 36.36 2.35
CA ALA A 12 44.60 35.18 1.54
C ALA A 12 44.06 33.98 2.32
N SER A 13 43.09 33.28 1.74
CA SER A 13 42.60 32.01 2.24
C SER A 13 43.78 31.06 2.31
N VAL A 14 44.34 30.88 3.51
CA VAL A 14 45.24 29.77 3.82
C VAL A 14 44.40 28.52 3.62
N GLU A 15 44.65 27.82 2.51
CA GLU A 15 44.24 26.45 2.29
C GLU A 15 44.91 25.59 3.38
N SER A 16 44.27 25.50 4.54
CA SER A 16 44.59 24.50 5.55
C SER A 16 43.69 23.29 5.29
N ASP A 17 44.31 22.25 4.76
CA ASP A 17 43.78 20.93 4.49
C ASP A 17 43.23 20.27 5.77
N SER A 18 41.99 20.60 6.16
CA SER A 18 41.32 20.05 7.34
C SER A 18 39.85 19.75 7.04
N HIS A 19 39.62 19.02 5.96
CA HIS A 19 38.30 18.70 5.41
C HIS A 19 37.41 17.75 6.25
N ARG A 20 37.52 17.72 7.59
CA ARG A 20 36.69 16.83 8.43
C ARG A 20 36.14 17.39 9.73
N HIS A 21 36.39 18.64 10.13
CA HIS A 21 35.90 19.12 11.43
C HIS A 21 35.34 20.54 11.38
N ILE A 22 34.04 20.70 11.64
CA ILE A 22 33.39 21.99 11.86
C ILE A 22 33.42 22.28 13.37
N GLN A 23 33.84 23.49 13.75
CA GLN A 23 33.89 23.91 15.15
C GLN A 23 32.48 24.24 15.64
N GLY A 24 32.06 23.67 16.77
CA GLY A 24 30.71 23.87 17.33
C GLY A 24 30.47 25.33 17.76
N LEU A 25 29.21 25.77 17.68
CA LEU A 25 28.81 27.10 18.14
C LEU A 25 29.00 27.21 19.66
N PRO A 26 29.61 28.30 20.16
CA PRO A 26 29.89 28.44 21.58
C PRO A 26 28.61 28.63 22.40
N ILE A 27 28.61 28.07 23.62
CA ILE A 27 27.46 28.10 24.52
C ILE A 27 27.72 29.12 25.62
N LYS A 28 26.71 29.92 25.96
CA LYS A 28 26.75 30.91 27.04
C LYS A 28 26.24 30.28 28.33
N LEU A 29 27.07 30.28 29.36
CA LEU A 29 26.71 29.80 30.69
C LEU A 29 25.87 30.84 31.44
N ALA A 30 25.15 30.39 32.47
CA ALA A 30 24.24 31.24 33.26
C ALA A 30 24.95 32.40 33.99
N ASP A 31 26.26 32.30 34.18
CA ASP A 31 27.14 33.34 34.74
C ASP A 31 27.60 34.38 33.69
N GLY A 32 27.13 34.26 32.44
CA GLY A 32 27.40 35.19 31.35
C GLY A 32 28.70 34.91 30.58
N ARG A 33 29.48 33.89 30.94
CA ARG A 33 30.72 33.52 30.24
C ARG A 33 30.43 32.62 29.04
N ILE A 34 31.19 32.78 27.96
CA ILE A 34 31.03 32.05 26.71
C ILE A 34 32.09 30.95 26.64
N GLN A 35 31.67 29.70 26.47
CA GLN A 35 32.56 28.54 26.37
C GLN A 35 32.45 27.87 25.00
N ALA A 36 33.58 27.68 24.32
CA ALA A 36 33.63 27.03 23.01
C ALA A 36 33.39 25.52 23.13
N THR A 37 32.50 24.98 22.29
CA THR A 37 32.17 23.55 22.27
C THR A 37 33.03 22.83 21.23
N GLY A 38 33.41 21.58 21.51
CA GLY A 38 34.36 20.79 20.71
C GLY A 38 33.96 20.54 19.25
N LYS A 39 34.88 19.97 18.47
CA LYS A 39 34.76 19.75 17.01
C LYS A 39 33.81 18.58 16.67
N MET A 40 32.97 18.74 15.65
CA MET A 40 32.10 17.68 15.08
C MET A 40 32.57 17.25 13.68
N THR A 41 32.56 15.95 13.41
CA THR A 41 32.86 15.35 12.10
C THR A 41 31.62 15.20 11.22
N ARG A 42 31.70 15.60 9.94
CA ARG A 42 30.58 15.49 8.97
C ARG A 42 30.73 14.22 8.12
N ALA A 43 29.63 13.52 7.84
CA ALA A 43 29.58 12.41 6.87
C ALA A 43 29.72 12.92 5.42
N PRO A 44 30.35 12.15 4.50
CA PRO A 44 30.68 12.63 3.17
C PRO A 44 29.46 12.69 2.23
N THR A 45 29.39 13.76 1.45
CA THR A 45 28.45 13.98 0.34
C THR A 45 29.12 13.54 -0.96
N SER A 46 28.46 12.69 -1.74
CA SER A 46 28.94 12.09 -3.00
C SER A 46 28.85 13.06 -4.20
N SER A 47 29.95 13.21 -4.93
CA SER A 47 29.97 13.70 -6.31
C SER A 47 31.01 12.91 -7.13
N GLU A 48 30.54 12.48 -8.30
CA GLU A 48 31.06 11.62 -9.38
C GLU A 48 32.56 11.70 -9.75
N SER A 49 33.17 10.54 -10.03
CA SER A 49 34.05 10.29 -11.19
C SER A 49 34.40 8.79 -11.33
N GLU A 50 34.56 8.34 -12.57
CA GLU A 50 34.52 6.97 -13.13
C GLU A 50 35.76 6.09 -12.87
N ASP A 51 35.49 4.77 -12.81
CA ASP A 51 36.21 3.54 -13.22
C ASP A 51 37.73 3.34 -13.01
N GLU A 52 38.08 2.31 -12.23
CA GLU A 52 38.96 1.19 -12.63
C GLU A 52 38.82 -0.01 -11.66
N ASP A 53 38.68 -1.21 -12.23
CA ASP A 53 38.37 -2.50 -11.59
C ASP A 53 39.51 -3.09 -10.73
N GLU A 54 39.21 -3.60 -9.53
CA GLU A 54 39.80 -4.85 -9.01
C GLU A 54 38.83 -5.57 -8.06
N ALA A 55 38.79 -6.91 -8.18
CA ALA A 55 37.77 -7.80 -7.65
C ALA A 55 38.05 -8.31 -6.21
N THR A 56 36.98 -8.73 -5.52
CA THR A 56 36.88 -9.56 -4.29
C THR A 56 37.31 -8.88 -2.98
N ASP A 57 36.57 -8.86 -1.88
CA ASP A 57 35.57 -9.79 -1.32
C ASP A 57 34.69 -8.97 -0.35
N VAL A 58 33.40 -8.79 -0.67
CA VAL A 58 32.46 -8.03 0.17
C VAL A 58 31.63 -9.04 0.94
N HIS A 59 31.99 -9.28 2.19
CA HIS A 59 31.05 -9.84 3.17
C HIS A 59 29.95 -8.79 3.40
N PRO A 60 28.68 -9.03 2.99
CA PRO A 60 27.59 -8.18 3.40
C PRO A 60 27.12 -8.69 4.75
N ASP A 61 27.53 -8.04 5.83
CA ASP A 61 26.79 -8.15 7.09
C ASP A 61 25.46 -7.40 6.90
N GLU A 62 24.49 -8.14 6.38
CA GLU A 62 23.09 -7.76 6.27
C GLU A 62 22.50 -7.52 7.67
N ALA A 63 22.55 -6.28 8.14
CA ALA A 63 21.60 -5.81 9.14
C ALA A 63 20.23 -5.58 8.46
N ASN A 64 19.58 -6.68 8.12
CA ASN A 64 18.26 -6.77 7.52
C ASN A 64 17.19 -6.25 8.52
N LYS A 65 17.02 -4.94 8.61
CA LYS A 65 15.82 -4.35 9.22
C LYS A 65 14.66 -4.64 8.28
N ARG A 66 14.04 -5.82 8.44
CA ARG A 66 12.83 -6.23 7.72
C ARG A 66 11.79 -5.13 7.89
N VAL A 67 11.56 -4.34 6.86
CA VAL A 67 10.49 -3.35 6.84
C VAL A 67 9.19 -4.14 6.95
N GLU A 68 8.52 -4.06 8.11
CA GLU A 68 7.27 -4.79 8.32
C GLU A 68 6.26 -4.42 7.22
N ASP A 69 5.73 -5.41 6.54
CA ASP A 69 4.76 -5.22 5.45
C ASP A 69 3.53 -4.45 5.96
N VAL A 70 3.16 -3.37 5.26
CA VAL A 70 2.00 -2.53 5.59
C VAL A 70 0.70 -3.35 5.61
N ALA A 71 0.63 -4.40 4.79
CA ALA A 71 -0.55 -5.25 4.70
C ALA A 71 -0.70 -6.25 5.86
N THR A 72 0.38 -6.56 6.59
CA THR A 72 0.37 -7.68 7.55
C THR A 72 0.88 -7.31 8.95
N GLY A 73 1.82 -6.36 9.05
CA GLY A 73 2.47 -5.96 10.30
C GLY A 73 1.62 -5.13 11.27
N ALA A 74 2.18 -4.81 12.43
CA ALA A 74 1.52 -3.98 13.44
C ALA A 74 1.76 -2.50 13.12
N ARG A 75 0.89 -1.92 12.30
CA ARG A 75 0.97 -0.51 11.86
C ARG A 75 -0.32 0.25 12.16
N PHE A 76 -0.22 1.58 12.18
CA PHE A 76 -1.36 2.48 12.42
C PHE A 76 -2.09 2.20 13.74
N GLY A 77 -1.34 1.85 14.80
CA GLY A 77 -1.88 1.57 16.13
C GLY A 77 -2.68 0.27 16.23
N ARG A 78 -2.58 -0.63 15.24
CA ARG A 78 -3.34 -1.89 15.19
C ARG A 78 -2.43 -3.10 15.38
N PRO A 79 -2.91 -4.17 16.06
CA PRO A 79 -2.16 -5.42 16.13
C PRO A 79 -2.05 -6.04 14.73
N ALA A 80 -1.05 -6.91 14.52
CA ALA A 80 -0.83 -7.53 13.22
C ALA A 80 -2.03 -8.38 12.82
N VAL A 81 -2.29 -8.51 11.51
CA VAL A 81 -3.43 -9.30 11.02
C VAL A 81 -3.32 -10.75 11.47
N VAL A 82 -2.09 -11.27 11.52
CA VAL A 82 -1.79 -12.63 12.01
C VAL A 82 -2.11 -12.82 13.49
N ASP A 83 -1.93 -11.80 14.33
CA ASP A 83 -2.21 -11.89 15.76
C ASP A 83 -3.72 -11.99 16.02
N VAL A 84 -4.50 -11.20 15.29
CA VAL A 84 -5.96 -11.22 15.33
C VAL A 84 -6.50 -12.57 14.88
N VAL A 85 -6.00 -13.09 13.76
CA VAL A 85 -6.47 -14.36 13.18
C VAL A 85 -5.92 -15.57 13.95
N GLY A 86 -4.81 -15.40 14.66
CA GLY A 86 -4.16 -16.40 15.50
C GLY A 86 -4.70 -16.50 16.93
N ASN A 87 -5.63 -15.62 17.34
CA ASN A 87 -6.17 -15.64 18.69
C ASN A 87 -6.87 -16.98 19.01
N LYS A 88 -6.67 -17.51 20.23
CA LYS A 88 -7.13 -18.86 20.62
C LYS A 88 -8.65 -18.99 20.62
N SER A 89 -9.36 -17.94 21.02
CA SER A 89 -10.83 -17.95 21.08
C SER A 89 -11.41 -17.56 19.72
N ARG A 90 -12.20 -18.45 19.11
CA ARG A 90 -12.90 -18.15 17.85
C ARG A 90 -13.80 -16.92 17.95
N ALA A 91 -14.50 -16.75 19.07
CA ALA A 91 -15.37 -15.59 19.28
C ALA A 91 -14.55 -14.29 19.34
N ALA A 92 -13.41 -14.31 20.04
CA ALA A 92 -12.50 -13.16 20.11
C ALA A 92 -11.90 -12.83 18.72
N ARG A 93 -11.43 -13.85 17.98
CA ARG A 93 -10.93 -13.69 16.60
C ARG A 93 -11.93 -12.96 15.70
N ILE A 94 -13.17 -13.42 15.69
CA ILE A 94 -14.22 -12.84 14.84
C ILE A 94 -14.55 -11.41 15.30
N HIS A 95 -14.60 -11.17 16.62
CA HIS A 95 -14.88 -9.83 17.16
C HIS A 95 -13.76 -8.84 16.82
N GLU A 96 -12.51 -9.18 17.13
CA GLU A 96 -11.34 -8.34 16.85
C GLU A 96 -11.17 -8.09 15.35
N ALA A 97 -11.38 -9.11 14.51
CA ALA A 97 -11.34 -8.94 13.07
C ALA A 97 -12.47 -8.02 12.56
N LYS A 98 -13.69 -8.14 13.10
CA LYS A 98 -14.80 -7.23 12.75
C LYS A 98 -14.47 -5.78 13.08
N GLU A 99 -13.94 -5.54 14.27
CA GLU A 99 -13.56 -4.21 14.72
C GLU A 99 -12.45 -3.61 13.84
N GLN A 100 -11.42 -4.39 13.53
CA GLN A 100 -10.37 -3.95 12.62
C GLN A 100 -10.88 -3.70 11.20
N ILE A 101 -11.67 -4.60 10.63
CA ILE A 101 -12.23 -4.45 9.28
C ILE A 101 -13.09 -3.18 9.22
N ALA A 102 -13.96 -2.96 10.20
CA ALA A 102 -14.81 -1.78 10.26
C ALA A 102 -13.99 -0.49 10.34
N SER A 103 -13.01 -0.45 11.24
CA SER A 103 -12.12 0.70 11.42
C SER A 103 -11.29 1.00 10.16
N ILE A 104 -10.76 -0.04 9.51
CA ILE A 104 -10.02 0.09 8.24
C ILE A 104 -10.94 0.64 7.13
N CYS A 105 -12.17 0.15 7.01
CA CYS A 105 -13.11 0.62 6.00
C CYS A 105 -13.47 2.09 6.20
N GLN A 106 -13.67 2.52 7.45
CA GLN A 106 -13.95 3.93 7.77
C GLN A 106 -12.79 4.85 7.36
N GLU A 107 -11.55 4.45 7.63
CA GLU A 107 -10.37 5.23 7.25
C GLU A 107 -10.19 5.30 5.73
N ILE A 108 -10.40 4.19 5.02
CA ILE A 108 -10.31 4.17 3.56
C ILE A 108 -11.35 5.11 2.92
N ILE A 109 -12.57 5.09 3.43
CA ILE A 109 -13.65 5.97 2.92
C ILE A 109 -13.36 7.44 3.25
N ALA A 110 -12.79 7.72 4.42
CA ALA A 110 -12.48 9.09 4.83
C ALA A 110 -11.36 9.73 4.00
N ASP A 111 -10.32 8.97 3.64
CA ASP A 111 -9.20 9.43 2.82
C ASP A 111 -8.69 8.32 1.89
N PRO A 112 -9.32 8.11 0.73
CA PRO A 112 -8.99 7.00 -0.16
C PRO A 112 -7.60 7.14 -0.79
N GLU A 113 -7.15 8.37 -1.06
CA GLU A 113 -5.90 8.62 -1.78
C GLU A 113 -4.65 8.20 -0.98
N ASN A 114 -4.71 8.35 0.35
CA ASN A 114 -3.62 7.96 1.25
C ASN A 114 -3.77 6.55 1.84
N SER A 115 -4.84 5.83 1.49
CA SER A 115 -5.22 4.57 2.14
C SER A 115 -4.89 3.30 1.35
N LEU A 116 -3.99 3.37 0.35
CA LEU A 116 -3.56 2.19 -0.42
C LEU A 116 -3.01 1.05 0.45
N GLY A 117 -2.26 1.39 1.51
CA GLY A 117 -1.76 0.41 2.47
C GLY A 117 -2.88 -0.30 3.22
N LEU A 118 -3.93 0.45 3.59
CA LEU A 118 -5.10 -0.06 4.28
C LEU A 118 -5.97 -0.94 3.37
N LEU A 119 -6.10 -0.59 2.09
CA LEU A 119 -6.75 -1.43 1.08
C LEU A 119 -6.07 -2.80 0.95
N ARG A 120 -4.73 -2.82 0.88
CA ARG A 120 -3.96 -4.07 0.87
C ARG A 120 -4.15 -4.87 2.16
N ARG A 121 -4.13 -4.19 3.31
CA ARG A 121 -4.37 -4.82 4.62
C ARG A 121 -5.78 -5.43 4.73
N LEU A 122 -6.80 -4.71 4.26
CA LEU A 122 -8.18 -5.20 4.23
C LEU A 122 -8.27 -6.46 3.36
N HIS A 123 -7.57 -6.48 2.23
CA HIS A 123 -7.49 -7.66 1.37
C HIS A 123 -6.85 -8.87 2.08
N THR A 124 -5.82 -8.67 2.91
CA THR A 124 -5.20 -9.76 3.69
C THR A 124 -6.21 -10.54 4.53
N PHE A 125 -7.22 -9.88 5.12
CA PHE A 125 -8.29 -10.55 5.88
C PHE A 125 -9.19 -11.46 5.03
N SER A 126 -9.18 -11.33 3.70
CA SER A 126 -9.95 -12.20 2.80
C SER A 126 -9.20 -13.48 2.40
N LEU A 127 -7.88 -13.52 2.58
CA LEU A 127 -7.04 -14.66 2.22
C LEU A 127 -7.33 -15.88 3.12
N GLY A 128 -7.26 -17.08 2.53
CA GLY A 128 -7.44 -18.34 3.26
C GLY A 128 -6.27 -18.67 4.19
N LYS A 129 -5.07 -18.29 3.78
CA LYS A 129 -3.83 -18.41 4.56
C LYS A 129 -3.13 -17.06 4.55
N ILE A 130 -2.72 -16.61 5.73
CA ILE A 130 -2.03 -15.34 5.90
C ILE A 130 -0.58 -15.64 6.27
N THR A 131 0.34 -15.10 5.47
CA THR A 131 1.78 -15.21 5.69
C THR A 131 2.29 -13.86 6.17
N SER A 132 3.10 -13.84 7.22
CA SER A 132 3.75 -12.64 7.73
C SER A 132 5.26 -12.85 7.79
N PRO A 133 6.10 -11.84 7.52
CA PRO A 133 7.55 -11.94 7.71
C PRO A 133 7.97 -12.31 9.14
N ALA A 134 7.08 -12.13 10.12
CA ALA A 134 7.29 -12.45 11.53
C ALA A 134 7.05 -13.94 11.87
N LEU A 135 6.28 -14.67 11.05
CA LEU A 135 5.92 -16.06 11.30
C LEU A 135 6.24 -16.93 10.08
N PRO A 136 7.09 -17.97 10.22
CA PRO A 136 7.45 -18.83 9.09
C PRO A 136 6.29 -19.71 8.60
N GLU A 137 5.30 -19.99 9.46
CA GLU A 137 4.14 -20.83 9.10
C GLU A 137 2.90 -19.98 8.78
N PRO A 138 2.21 -20.24 7.64
CA PRO A 138 0.98 -19.54 7.30
C PRO A 138 -0.17 -19.84 8.28
N VAL A 139 -0.82 -18.80 8.79
CA VAL A 139 -1.97 -18.93 9.69
C VAL A 139 -3.25 -19.12 8.85
N THR A 140 -4.04 -20.14 9.18
CA THR A 140 -5.32 -20.40 8.51
C THR A 140 -6.40 -19.46 9.04
N ASN A 141 -7.11 -18.81 8.12
CA ASN A 141 -8.11 -17.81 8.44
C ASN A 141 -9.52 -18.41 8.58
N ASP A 142 -10.32 -17.86 9.50
CA ASP A 142 -11.71 -18.29 9.70
C ASP A 142 -12.58 -17.85 8.51
N ILE A 143 -13.45 -18.75 8.06
CA ILE A 143 -14.33 -18.51 6.91
C ILE A 143 -15.22 -17.29 7.16
N MET A 144 -15.68 -17.05 8.39
CA MET A 144 -16.51 -15.89 8.72
C MET A 144 -15.75 -14.58 8.54
N ILE A 145 -14.47 -14.53 8.93
CA ILE A 145 -13.62 -13.35 8.75
C ILE A 145 -13.41 -13.08 7.26
N ARG A 146 -13.12 -14.13 6.49
CA ARG A 146 -12.99 -14.03 5.02
C ARG A 146 -14.27 -13.49 4.37
N LYS A 147 -15.44 -14.00 4.77
CA LYS A 147 -16.76 -13.51 4.30
C LYS A 147 -16.93 -12.02 4.57
N LEU A 148 -16.66 -11.60 5.80
CA LEU A 148 -16.77 -10.19 6.21
C LEU A 148 -15.82 -9.30 5.42
N ALA A 149 -14.57 -9.72 5.23
CA ALA A 149 -13.57 -8.97 4.48
C ALA A 149 -13.94 -8.83 2.99
N ILE A 150 -14.46 -9.90 2.36
CA ILE A 150 -14.88 -9.86 0.94
C ILE A 150 -16.04 -8.90 0.72
N LEU A 151 -17.04 -8.94 1.61
CA LEU A 151 -18.21 -8.06 1.54
C LEU A 151 -17.85 -6.61 1.87
N SER A 152 -16.95 -6.40 2.82
CA SER A 152 -16.49 -5.04 3.17
C SER A 152 -15.67 -4.42 2.04
N GLN A 153 -14.80 -5.21 1.38
CA GLN A 153 -14.09 -4.75 0.17
C GLN A 153 -15.06 -4.33 -0.94
N LEU A 154 -16.13 -5.11 -1.19
CA LEU A 154 -17.15 -4.73 -2.18
C LEU A 154 -17.74 -3.35 -1.86
N ALA A 155 -18.16 -3.14 -0.61
CA ALA A 155 -18.74 -1.87 -0.19
C ALA A 155 -17.76 -0.69 -0.34
N VAL A 156 -16.50 -0.88 0.08
CA VAL A 156 -15.45 0.13 -0.07
C VAL A 156 -15.18 0.45 -1.54
N PHE A 157 -15.03 -0.56 -2.41
CA PHE A 157 -14.78 -0.33 -3.83
C PHE A 157 -15.91 0.44 -4.50
N LYS A 158 -17.17 0.16 -4.17
CA LYS A 158 -18.31 0.91 -4.71
C LYS A 158 -18.27 2.40 -4.35
N ASP A 159 -17.67 2.75 -3.22
CA ASP A 159 -17.61 4.12 -2.72
C ASP A 159 -16.40 4.90 -3.26
N ILE A 160 -15.24 4.24 -3.36
CA ILE A 160 -13.98 4.90 -3.75
C ILE A 160 -13.66 4.83 -5.25
N ILE A 161 -14.35 3.97 -6.02
CA ILE A 161 -14.06 3.83 -7.45
C ILE A 161 -14.45 5.12 -8.18
N PRO A 162 -13.53 5.72 -8.97
CA PRO A 162 -13.86 6.92 -9.73
C PRO A 162 -14.90 6.64 -10.82
N GLY A 163 -15.61 7.70 -11.23
CA GLY A 163 -16.56 7.69 -12.35
C GLY A 163 -15.93 7.53 -13.75
N TYR A 164 -14.64 7.22 -13.83
CA TYR A 164 -13.88 7.12 -15.07
C TYR A 164 -12.98 5.88 -15.08
N ARG A 165 -12.56 5.48 -16.28
CA ARG A 165 -11.64 4.35 -16.46
C ARG A 165 -10.20 4.82 -16.30
N ILE A 166 -9.46 4.16 -15.41
CA ILE A 166 -8.03 4.43 -15.20
C ILE A 166 -7.22 3.77 -16.32
N ARG A 167 -6.34 4.54 -16.97
CA ARG A 167 -5.42 4.02 -17.99
C ARG A 167 -4.12 3.55 -17.35
N ALA A 168 -3.50 2.51 -17.92
CA ALA A 168 -2.14 2.14 -17.55
C ALA A 168 -1.15 3.22 -18.03
N LEU A 169 -0.25 3.64 -17.14
CA LEU A 169 0.84 4.57 -17.47
C LEU A 169 1.86 3.87 -18.38
N THR A 170 2.28 4.55 -19.44
CA THR A 170 3.38 4.10 -20.30
C THR A 170 4.73 4.28 -19.60
N GLU A 171 5.77 3.58 -20.07
CA GLU A 171 7.13 3.71 -19.51
C GLU A 171 7.65 5.14 -19.57
N LYS A 172 7.36 5.85 -20.67
CA LYS A 172 7.71 7.27 -20.83
C LYS A 172 7.05 8.14 -19.76
N GLU A 173 5.77 7.92 -19.49
CA GLU A 173 5.02 8.68 -18.48
C GLU A 173 5.44 8.35 -17.05
N LYS A 174 5.91 7.13 -16.80
CA LYS A 174 6.48 6.74 -15.50
C LYS A 174 7.84 7.37 -15.24
N ALA A 175 8.65 7.53 -16.29
CA ALA A 175 9.98 8.15 -16.19
C ALA A 175 9.92 9.69 -16.16
N GLU A 176 8.80 10.27 -16.57
CA GLU A 176 8.60 11.71 -16.60
C GLU A 176 8.52 12.29 -15.18
N LYS A 177 9.33 13.34 -14.92
CA LYS A 177 9.26 14.09 -13.67
C LYS A 177 8.03 14.99 -13.70
N VAL A 178 7.05 14.67 -12.85
CA VAL A 178 5.82 15.45 -12.69
C VAL A 178 5.77 16.13 -11.32
N SER A 179 4.83 17.06 -11.15
CA SER A 179 4.53 17.66 -9.85
C SER A 179 4.13 16.60 -8.82
N GLN A 180 4.41 16.85 -7.54
CA GLN A 180 4.09 15.95 -6.42
C GLN A 180 2.61 15.53 -6.42
N MET A 181 1.69 16.46 -6.66
CA MET A 181 0.26 16.16 -6.72
C MET A 181 -0.08 15.18 -7.85
N VAL A 182 0.51 15.35 -9.03
CA VAL A 182 0.28 14.47 -10.18
C VAL A 182 0.92 13.10 -9.95
N ALA A 183 2.10 13.06 -9.32
CA ALA A 183 2.76 11.81 -8.96
C ALA A 183 1.91 11.01 -7.97
N HIS A 184 1.36 11.67 -6.96
CA HIS A 184 0.51 11.06 -5.94
C HIS A 184 -0.80 10.51 -6.52
N THR A 185 -1.52 11.29 -7.34
CA THR A 185 -2.71 10.79 -8.04
C THR A 185 -2.39 9.57 -8.91
N ARG A 186 -1.27 9.60 -9.66
CA ARG A 186 -0.83 8.46 -10.48
C ARG A 186 -0.53 7.23 -9.64
N GLU A 187 0.18 7.38 -8.53
CA GLU A 187 0.48 6.29 -7.60
C GLU A 187 -0.81 5.68 -7.04
N TRP A 188 -1.74 6.53 -6.60
CA TRP A 188 -3.04 6.10 -6.09
C TRP A 188 -3.83 5.33 -7.15
N GLU A 189 -4.00 5.89 -8.34
CA GLU A 189 -4.78 5.27 -9.41
C GLU A 189 -4.22 3.90 -9.82
N GLN A 190 -2.91 3.81 -10.03
CA GLN A 190 -2.29 2.52 -10.38
C GLN A 190 -2.36 1.54 -9.21
N GLY A 191 -2.16 2.02 -7.98
CA GLY A 191 -2.29 1.22 -6.76
C GLY A 191 -3.70 0.65 -6.60
N LEU A 192 -4.72 1.47 -6.83
CA LEU A 192 -6.13 1.07 -6.76
C LEU A 192 -6.43 -0.04 -7.76
N LEU A 193 -5.95 0.08 -9.00
CA LEU A 193 -6.11 -0.98 -10.02
C LEU A 193 -5.45 -2.29 -9.60
N ILE A 194 -4.26 -2.24 -9.00
CA ILE A 194 -3.55 -3.45 -8.54
C ILE A 194 -4.33 -4.14 -7.42
N VAL A 195 -4.81 -3.39 -6.43
CA VAL A 195 -5.56 -3.98 -5.32
C VAL A 195 -6.92 -4.50 -5.78
N TYR A 196 -7.62 -3.75 -6.64
CA TYR A 196 -8.89 -4.18 -7.23
C TYR A 196 -8.71 -5.44 -8.08
N GLN A 197 -7.65 -5.53 -8.89
CA GLN A 197 -7.35 -6.74 -9.65
C GLN A 197 -7.09 -7.94 -8.73
N THR A 198 -6.35 -7.74 -7.64
CA THR A 198 -6.06 -8.80 -6.66
C THR A 198 -7.35 -9.28 -6.00
N TYR A 199 -8.26 -8.36 -5.66
CA TYR A 199 -9.58 -8.68 -5.15
C TYR A 199 -10.40 -9.52 -6.16
N LEU A 200 -10.49 -9.10 -7.42
CA LEU A 200 -11.22 -9.83 -8.45
C LEU A 200 -10.68 -11.24 -8.66
N ARG A 201 -9.35 -11.42 -8.66
CA ARG A 201 -8.71 -12.74 -8.75
C ARG A 201 -9.08 -13.62 -7.56
N ALA A 202 -9.09 -13.08 -6.33
CA ALA A 202 -9.49 -13.84 -5.15
C ALA A 202 -10.97 -14.29 -5.22
N LEU A 203 -11.85 -13.47 -5.78
CA LEU A 203 -13.24 -13.86 -6.06
C LEU A 203 -13.30 -15.00 -7.09
N GLU A 204 -12.55 -14.88 -8.20
CA GLU A 204 -12.50 -15.89 -9.25
C GLU A 204 -11.97 -17.23 -8.75
N ASP A 205 -10.89 -17.19 -7.95
CA ASP A 205 -10.33 -18.38 -7.31
C ASP A 205 -11.33 -19.05 -6.38
N SER A 206 -12.10 -18.27 -5.62
CA SER A 206 -13.17 -18.79 -4.74
C SER A 206 -14.28 -19.47 -5.54
N LEU A 207 -14.64 -18.93 -6.72
CA LEU A 207 -15.62 -19.54 -7.63
C LEU A 207 -15.10 -20.82 -8.28
N ARG A 208 -13.84 -20.82 -8.71
CA ARG A 208 -13.19 -21.98 -9.34
C ARG A 208 -12.99 -23.13 -8.35
N ALA A 209 -12.56 -22.82 -7.14
CA ALA A 209 -12.38 -23.80 -6.06
C ALA A 209 -13.71 -24.36 -5.55
N LYS A 210 -14.84 -23.69 -5.82
CA LYS A 210 -16.17 -24.00 -5.25
C LYS A 210 -16.14 -24.05 -3.72
N ASP A 211 -15.43 -23.09 -3.11
CA ASP A 211 -15.35 -22.94 -1.66
C ASP A 211 -16.72 -22.49 -1.10
N GLU A 212 -16.89 -22.50 0.23
CA GLU A 212 -18.06 -21.96 0.93
C GLU A 212 -18.27 -20.45 0.72
N LEU A 213 -17.30 -19.78 0.08
CA LEU A 213 -17.33 -18.38 -0.31
C LEU A 213 -17.83 -18.17 -1.75
N SER A 214 -17.99 -19.23 -2.54
CA SER A 214 -18.34 -19.13 -3.96
C SER A 214 -19.63 -18.35 -4.21
N ASP A 215 -20.70 -18.63 -3.47
CA ASP A 215 -21.97 -17.88 -3.61
C ASP A 215 -21.81 -16.39 -3.27
N ILE A 216 -20.99 -16.05 -2.28
CA ILE A 216 -20.71 -14.66 -1.89
C ILE A 216 -19.85 -13.99 -2.95
N ALA A 217 -18.82 -14.68 -3.43
CA ALA A 217 -17.95 -14.17 -4.48
C ALA A 217 -18.72 -13.89 -5.77
N LEU A 218 -19.66 -14.77 -6.13
CA LEU A 218 -20.52 -14.58 -7.29
C LEU A 218 -21.41 -13.35 -7.12
N LYS A 219 -22.03 -13.19 -5.95
CA LYS A 219 -22.84 -12.01 -5.62
C LYS A 219 -22.02 -10.73 -5.71
N CYS A 220 -20.79 -10.73 -5.19
CA CYS A 220 -19.90 -9.57 -5.31
C CYS A 220 -19.59 -9.24 -6.76
N MET A 221 -19.22 -10.24 -7.59
CA MET A 221 -18.96 -10.02 -9.02
C MET A 221 -20.20 -9.50 -9.77
N CYS A 222 -21.37 -10.07 -9.51
CA CYS A 222 -22.62 -9.61 -10.12
C CYS A 222 -22.94 -8.17 -9.72
N THR A 223 -22.78 -7.84 -8.44
CA THR A 223 -23.02 -6.48 -7.91
C THR A 223 -22.06 -5.46 -8.55
N LEU A 224 -20.77 -5.80 -8.67
CA LEU A 224 -19.80 -4.94 -9.36
C LEU A 224 -20.15 -4.77 -10.84
N ALA A 225 -20.56 -5.84 -11.51
CA ALA A 225 -20.92 -5.79 -12.92
C ALA A 225 -22.18 -4.94 -13.18
N THR A 226 -23.10 -4.82 -12.21
CA THR A 226 -24.29 -3.98 -12.34
C THR A 226 -24.08 -2.54 -11.90
N GLU A 227 -23.34 -2.31 -10.81
CA GLU A 227 -23.23 -0.98 -10.21
C GLU A 227 -22.00 -0.20 -10.69
N VAL A 228 -20.98 -0.88 -11.21
CA VAL A 228 -19.70 -0.28 -11.59
C VAL A 228 -19.32 -0.68 -13.03
N THR A 229 -20.26 -0.52 -13.96
CA THR A 229 -20.14 -0.94 -15.37
C THR A 229 -19.04 -0.19 -16.13
N HIS A 230 -18.76 1.05 -15.75
CA HIS A 230 -17.82 1.96 -16.42
C HIS A 230 -16.35 1.69 -16.10
N PHE A 231 -16.07 1.03 -14.98
CA PHE A 231 -14.71 0.90 -14.46
C PHE A 231 -13.90 -0.22 -15.14
N ASN A 232 -12.61 -0.31 -14.79
CA ASN A 232 -11.69 -1.29 -15.31
C ASN A 232 -12.13 -2.74 -15.03
N PHE A 233 -11.63 -3.69 -15.83
CA PHE A 233 -11.88 -5.14 -15.72
C PHE A 233 -13.33 -5.62 -15.98
N ARG A 234 -14.20 -4.77 -16.55
CA ARG A 234 -15.58 -5.18 -16.94
C ARG A 234 -15.65 -6.44 -17.79
N VAL A 235 -14.72 -6.63 -18.74
CA VAL A 235 -14.68 -7.81 -19.61
C VAL A 235 -14.39 -9.07 -18.80
N ASN A 236 -13.50 -8.98 -17.81
CA ASN A 236 -13.20 -10.08 -16.90
C ASN A 236 -14.44 -10.44 -16.06
N LEU A 237 -15.10 -9.45 -15.47
CA LEU A 237 -16.35 -9.65 -14.72
C LEU A 237 -17.42 -10.35 -15.56
N MET A 238 -17.67 -9.82 -16.77
CA MET A 238 -18.65 -10.40 -17.70
C MET A 238 -18.28 -11.82 -18.12
N SER A 239 -16.99 -12.07 -18.38
CA SER A 239 -16.50 -13.41 -18.75
C SER A 239 -16.74 -14.42 -17.62
N CYS A 240 -16.48 -14.04 -16.37
CA CYS A 240 -16.76 -14.89 -15.20
C CYS A 240 -18.26 -15.18 -15.04
N ILE A 241 -19.12 -14.16 -15.17
CA ILE A 241 -20.58 -14.30 -15.06
C ILE A 241 -21.13 -15.20 -16.16
N VAL A 242 -20.72 -14.99 -17.42
CA VAL A 242 -21.13 -15.81 -18.57
C VAL A 242 -20.63 -17.24 -18.44
N ALA A 243 -19.40 -17.45 -17.97
CA ALA A 243 -18.86 -18.79 -17.72
C ALA A 243 -19.67 -19.55 -16.65
N GLN A 244 -20.15 -18.85 -15.62
CA GLN A 244 -21.02 -19.43 -14.60
C GLN A 244 -22.39 -19.81 -15.18
N LEU A 245 -22.97 -18.97 -16.04
CA LEU A 245 -24.25 -19.22 -16.69
C LEU A 245 -24.19 -20.36 -17.71
N SER A 246 -23.03 -20.56 -18.35
CA SER A 246 -22.81 -21.58 -19.37
C SER A 246 -22.64 -23.01 -18.80
N LYS A 247 -22.80 -23.18 -17.48
CA LYS A 247 -22.71 -24.48 -16.83
C LYS A 247 -23.94 -25.35 -17.14
N LYS A 248 -23.72 -26.66 -17.20
CA LYS A 248 -24.76 -27.64 -17.52
C LYS A 248 -25.90 -27.68 -16.50
N SER A 249 -25.59 -27.46 -15.22
CA SER A 249 -26.57 -27.40 -14.14
C SER A 249 -27.01 -25.96 -13.92
N TRP A 250 -28.31 -25.73 -13.97
CA TRP A 250 -28.91 -24.45 -13.59
C TRP A 250 -29.33 -24.50 -12.13
N ASP A 251 -28.85 -23.54 -11.37
CA ASP A 251 -29.15 -23.37 -9.95
C ASP A 251 -29.45 -21.89 -9.63
N LYS A 252 -29.63 -21.58 -8.35
CA LYS A 252 -29.87 -20.20 -7.89
C LYS A 252 -28.74 -19.23 -8.28
N SER A 253 -27.53 -19.75 -8.47
CA SER A 253 -26.37 -18.97 -8.89
C SER A 253 -26.43 -18.66 -10.39
N SER A 254 -26.92 -19.60 -11.21
CA SER A 254 -27.28 -19.33 -12.61
C SER A 254 -28.39 -18.28 -12.73
N ASP A 255 -29.45 -18.37 -11.91
CA ASP A 255 -30.53 -17.37 -11.89
C ASP A 255 -30.02 -15.98 -11.54
N LEU A 256 -29.10 -15.89 -10.56
CA LEU A 256 -28.46 -14.64 -10.19
C LEU A 256 -27.67 -14.04 -11.37
N CYS A 257 -26.84 -14.85 -12.04
CA CYS A 257 -26.11 -14.40 -13.22
C CYS A 257 -27.04 -13.93 -14.35
N LEU A 258 -28.10 -14.69 -14.63
CA LEU A 258 -29.06 -14.34 -15.67
C LEU A 258 -29.74 -13.00 -15.37
N ASN A 259 -30.26 -12.82 -14.15
CA ASN A 259 -30.90 -11.58 -13.74
C ASN A 259 -29.93 -10.38 -13.78
N THR A 260 -28.66 -10.62 -13.44
CA THR A 260 -27.59 -9.62 -13.53
C THR A 260 -27.39 -9.17 -14.97
N LEU A 261 -27.27 -10.11 -15.92
CA LEU A 261 -27.14 -9.78 -17.35
C LEU A 261 -28.37 -9.06 -17.88
N ILE A 262 -29.57 -9.50 -17.52
CA ILE A 262 -30.82 -8.82 -17.89
C ILE A 262 -30.82 -7.38 -17.38
N SER A 263 -30.41 -7.16 -16.12
CA SER A 263 -30.32 -5.82 -15.52
C SER A 263 -29.34 -4.92 -16.28
N ILE A 264 -28.15 -5.43 -16.59
CA ILE A 264 -27.13 -4.70 -17.35
C ILE A 264 -27.70 -4.28 -18.71
N PHE A 265 -28.24 -5.21 -19.50
CA PHE A 265 -28.76 -4.91 -20.84
C PHE A 265 -30.01 -4.02 -20.87
N ARG A 266 -30.76 -3.93 -19.76
CA ARG A 266 -31.92 -3.03 -19.67
C ARG A 266 -31.53 -1.60 -19.31
N ASN A 267 -30.39 -1.42 -18.65
CA ASN A 267 -29.92 -0.13 -18.15
C ASN A 267 -28.81 0.46 -19.03
N ASP A 268 -28.32 -0.28 -20.02
CA ASP A 268 -27.42 0.18 -21.11
C ASP A 268 -28.23 0.87 -22.22
#